data_AF-A0A3Q8IC28-F1
#
_entry.id   AF-A0A3Q8IC28-F1
#
_cell.length_a   1.000
_cell.length_b   1.000
_cell.length_c   1.000
_cell.angle_alpha   90.00
_cell.angle_beta   90.00
_cell.angle_gamma   90.00
#
_symmetry.space_group_name_H-M   'P 1'
#
loop_
_entity.id
_entity.type
_entity.pdbx_description
1 polymer ?
#
loop_
_entity_poly.entity_id
_entity_poly.type
_entity_poly.pdbx_seq_one_letter_code
_entity_poly.pdbx_strand_id
1 'polypeptide(L)'
;MSTRALLRVSLALLLATAGCDSAAEDDGSQPAPSASELPCETGEPMIRTDLFFGLDRFEEPPVTAEEWQDFVDTAVTPRFEDGLTQFDVDGQYLATTGELIHEDSRLIMLLHDGGQSASDAIDAIREEYKARFDQESVLRIDEPVCVDF
;
A
#
# COMPACT_ATOMS: atom_id res chain seq x y z
N MET A 1 2.97 -3.17 73.44
CA MET A 1 3.83 -3.73 74.51
C MET A 1 4.34 -5.09 74.06
N SER A 2 5.67 -5.29 74.11
CA SER A 2 6.41 -6.58 74.21
C SER A 2 6.29 -7.58 73.04
N THR A 3 7.25 -7.68 72.11
CA THR A 3 8.54 -8.45 72.10
C THR A 3 8.47 -9.98 72.19
N ARG A 4 9.04 -10.65 71.17
CA ARG A 4 10.04 -11.77 71.14
C ARG A 4 9.73 -12.73 69.96
N ALA A 5 10.53 -12.78 68.88
CA ALA A 5 11.77 -13.58 68.70
C ALA A 5 11.50 -15.09 68.94
N LEU A 6 11.74 -16.08 68.07
CA LEU A 6 12.70 -16.34 66.99
C LEU A 6 12.13 -17.47 66.09
N LEU A 7 12.51 -17.56 64.82
CA LEU A 7 13.38 -18.65 64.29
C LEU A 7 13.61 -18.49 62.78
N ARG A 8 14.86 -18.67 62.40
CA ARG A 8 15.43 -18.56 61.06
C ARG A 8 15.08 -19.78 60.22
N VAL A 9 14.67 -19.59 58.98
CA VAL A 9 15.07 -20.46 57.87
C VAL A 9 15.34 -19.58 56.66
N SER A 10 16.62 -19.44 56.36
CA SER A 10 17.12 -18.79 55.15
C SER A 10 16.79 -19.68 53.95
N LEU A 11 15.93 -19.22 53.05
CA LEU A 11 15.78 -19.81 51.73
C LEU A 11 16.44 -18.86 50.72
N ALA A 12 17.69 -19.16 50.38
CA ALA A 12 18.40 -18.48 49.31
C ALA A 12 17.76 -18.87 47.97
N LEU A 13 16.89 -18.01 47.47
CA LEU A 13 16.32 -18.13 46.13
C LEU A 13 17.30 -17.50 45.14
N LEU A 14 18.09 -18.33 44.46
CA LEU A 14 18.93 -17.87 43.34
C LEU A 14 18.02 -17.45 42.18
N LEU A 15 17.87 -16.15 41.98
CA LEU A 15 17.34 -15.58 40.73
C LEU A 15 18.41 -15.74 39.64
N ALA A 16 18.27 -16.76 38.80
CA ALA A 16 18.95 -16.81 37.52
C ALA A 16 18.22 -15.85 36.57
N THR A 17 18.73 -14.63 36.41
CA THR A 17 18.30 -13.73 35.33
C THR A 17 18.87 -14.28 34.02
N ALA A 18 18.10 -15.12 33.33
CA ALA A 18 18.30 -15.36 31.92
C ALA A 18 18.00 -14.03 31.20
N GLY A 19 19.05 -13.31 30.80
CA GLY A 19 18.90 -12.21 29.86
C GLY A 19 18.45 -12.81 28.53
N CYS A 20 17.21 -12.55 28.14
CA CYS A 20 16.83 -12.65 26.73
C CYS A 20 17.51 -11.47 26.04
N ASP A 21 18.61 -11.76 25.35
CA ASP A 21 19.12 -10.89 24.29
C ASP A 21 18.07 -10.96 23.16
N SER A 22 17.15 -10.00 23.13
CA SER A 22 16.31 -9.78 21.96
C SER A 22 17.24 -9.24 20.87
N ALA A 23 17.86 -10.15 20.12
CA ALA A 23 18.33 -9.83 18.79
C ALA A 23 17.14 -9.19 18.07
N ALA A 24 17.28 -7.92 17.72
CA ALA A 24 16.36 -7.24 16.83
C ALA A 24 16.20 -8.15 15.62
N GLU A 25 14.98 -8.68 15.45
CA GLU A 25 14.57 -9.32 14.23
C GLU A 25 14.78 -8.26 13.14
N ASP A 26 15.78 -8.52 12.30
CA ASP A 26 15.96 -7.89 11.01
C ASP A 26 14.67 -8.16 10.25
N ASP A 27 13.71 -7.23 10.39
CA ASP A 27 12.46 -7.24 9.67
C ASP A 27 12.85 -7.15 8.21
N GLY A 28 12.87 -8.31 7.57
CA GLY A 28 13.23 -8.51 6.18
C GLY A 28 12.26 -7.73 5.31
N SER A 29 12.49 -6.43 5.22
CA SER A 29 11.96 -5.53 4.21
C SER A 29 12.56 -6.02 2.91
N GLN A 30 11.85 -6.97 2.30
CA GLN A 30 12.15 -7.47 0.98
C GLN A 30 12.24 -6.23 0.09
N PRO A 31 13.38 -5.97 -0.57
CA PRO A 31 13.52 -4.77 -1.38
C PRO A 31 12.41 -4.78 -2.42
N ALA A 32 11.68 -3.65 -2.52
CA ALA A 32 10.70 -3.45 -3.58
C ALA A 32 11.37 -3.74 -4.94
N PRO A 33 10.65 -4.28 -5.93
CA PRO A 33 11.21 -4.58 -7.23
C PRO A 33 11.90 -3.33 -7.81
N SER A 34 13.20 -3.42 -8.06
CA SER A 34 13.98 -2.34 -8.66
C SER A 34 13.96 -2.49 -10.18
N ALA A 35 13.51 -1.45 -10.90
CA ALA A 35 13.58 -1.41 -12.36
C ALA A 35 15.01 -1.64 -12.88
N SER A 36 16.02 -1.16 -12.14
CA SER A 36 17.43 -1.14 -12.55
C SER A 36 18.05 -2.53 -12.79
N GLU A 37 17.40 -3.62 -12.40
CA GLU A 37 17.92 -4.98 -12.55
C GLU A 37 17.29 -5.74 -13.74
N LEU A 38 16.32 -5.13 -14.46
CA LEU A 38 15.67 -5.75 -15.61
C LEU A 38 16.54 -5.58 -16.87
N PRO A 39 17.05 -6.67 -17.49
CA PRO A 39 17.80 -6.56 -18.73
C PRO A 39 16.86 -6.28 -19.91
N CYS A 40 16.98 -5.10 -20.52
CA CYS A 40 16.20 -4.71 -21.69
C CYS A 40 16.98 -4.92 -22.99
N GLU A 41 16.39 -5.65 -23.95
CA GLU A 41 16.92 -5.76 -25.32
C GLU A 41 16.58 -4.51 -26.17
N THR A 42 15.49 -3.82 -25.84
CA THR A 42 15.02 -2.59 -26.49
C THR A 42 14.35 -1.71 -25.44
N GLY A 43 14.55 -0.40 -25.54
CA GLY A 43 14.07 0.57 -24.56
C GLY A 43 14.88 0.59 -23.26
N GLU A 44 14.35 1.33 -22.29
CA GLU A 44 14.95 1.52 -20.97
C GLU A 44 14.10 0.81 -19.90
N PRO A 45 14.71 0.30 -18.82
CA PRO A 45 13.98 -0.26 -17.70
C PRO A 45 13.22 0.82 -16.92
N MET A 46 11.92 0.59 -16.71
CA MET A 46 11.02 1.44 -15.93
C MET A 46 10.14 0.59 -15.00
N ILE A 47 9.37 1.23 -14.13
CA ILE A 47 8.26 0.60 -13.42
C ILE A 47 6.94 1.00 -14.10
N ARG A 48 6.10 0.00 -14.38
CA ARG A 48 4.68 0.19 -14.62
C ARG A 48 3.95 0.07 -13.28
N THR A 49 3.18 1.09 -12.94
CA THR A 49 2.24 1.02 -11.83
C THR A 49 0.81 1.05 -12.34
N ASP A 50 0.04 0.01 -11.99
CA ASP A 50 -1.40 -0.03 -12.21
C ASP A 50 -2.12 0.27 -10.89
N LEU A 51 -3.00 1.28 -10.93
CA LEU A 51 -3.86 1.67 -9.83
C LEU A 51 -5.31 1.36 -10.17
N PHE A 52 -5.99 0.61 -9.30
CA PHE A 52 -7.39 0.21 -9.49
C PHE A 52 -8.26 0.92 -8.45
N PHE A 53 -9.26 1.62 -8.96
CA PHE A 53 -10.14 2.48 -8.19
C PHE A 53 -11.57 1.95 -8.29
N GLY A 54 -12.13 1.56 -7.15
CA GLY A 54 -13.56 1.28 -7.04
C GLY A 54 -14.38 2.55 -7.18
N LEU A 55 -15.54 2.47 -7.84
CA LEU A 55 -16.46 3.60 -7.99
C LEU A 55 -17.64 3.54 -7.03
N ASP A 56 -17.93 2.39 -6.42
CA ASP A 56 -19.06 2.23 -5.51
C ASP A 56 -18.78 2.86 -4.14
N ARG A 57 -19.78 3.56 -3.59
CA ARG A 57 -19.70 4.25 -2.29
C ARG A 57 -20.78 3.77 -1.35
N PHE A 58 -20.50 3.73 -0.05
CA PHE A 58 -21.49 3.33 0.95
C PHE A 58 -22.57 4.40 1.08
N GLU A 59 -23.83 4.02 0.83
CA GLU A 59 -25.01 4.91 0.91
C GLU A 59 -24.98 6.17 0.01
N GLU A 60 -24.01 6.28 -0.90
CA GLU A 60 -23.89 7.35 -1.89
C GLU A 60 -23.99 6.79 -3.32
N PRO A 61 -24.40 7.60 -4.31
CA PRO A 61 -24.28 7.21 -5.72
C PRO A 61 -22.82 6.87 -6.07
N PRO A 62 -22.55 5.97 -7.03
CA PRO A 62 -21.18 5.73 -7.49
C PRO A 62 -20.47 7.01 -7.96
N VAL A 63 -19.14 7.01 -7.95
CA VAL A 63 -18.33 8.10 -8.48
C VAL A 63 -18.68 8.34 -9.94
N THR A 64 -19.11 9.57 -10.25
CA THR A 64 -19.52 9.92 -11.61
C THR A 64 -18.31 10.14 -12.52
N ALA A 65 -18.53 10.08 -13.83
CA ALA A 65 -17.47 10.37 -14.81
C ALA A 65 -16.89 11.79 -14.67
N GLU A 66 -17.70 12.77 -14.26
CA GLU A 66 -17.25 14.15 -14.01
C GLU A 66 -16.39 14.24 -12.74
N GLU A 67 -16.82 13.63 -11.64
CA GLU A 67 -16.03 13.55 -10.41
C GLU A 67 -14.71 12.81 -10.63
N TRP A 68 -14.74 11.72 -11.40
CA TRP A 68 -13.54 10.97 -11.79
C TRP A 68 -12.57 11.84 -12.58
N GLN A 69 -13.06 12.53 -13.62
CA GLN A 69 -12.20 13.37 -14.45
C GLN A 69 -11.62 14.54 -13.65
N ASP A 70 -12.39 15.17 -12.76
CA ASP A 70 -11.87 16.21 -11.88
C ASP A 70 -10.79 15.68 -10.93
N PHE A 71 -10.97 14.46 -10.37
CA PHE A 71 -9.93 13.81 -9.59
C PHE A 71 -8.65 13.58 -10.41
N VAL A 72 -8.75 13.10 -11.64
CA VAL A 72 -7.58 12.92 -12.51
C VAL A 72 -6.89 14.25 -12.75
N ASP A 73 -7.63 15.28 -13.13
CA ASP A 73 -7.11 16.59 -13.49
C ASP A 73 -6.43 17.30 -12.31
N THR A 74 -6.95 17.11 -11.09
CA THR A 74 -6.49 17.82 -9.90
C THR A 74 -5.50 17.05 -9.04
N ALA A 75 -5.61 15.72 -9.01
CA ALA A 75 -4.78 14.87 -8.16
C ALA A 75 -3.71 14.12 -8.95
N VAL A 76 -4.04 13.58 -10.13
CA VAL A 76 -3.15 12.65 -10.84
C VAL A 76 -2.24 13.40 -11.81
N THR A 77 -2.81 14.16 -12.74
CA THR A 77 -2.08 14.84 -13.81
C THR A 77 -0.95 15.75 -13.31
N PRO A 78 -1.12 16.56 -12.24
CA PRO A 78 -0.03 17.40 -11.74
C PRO A 78 1.15 16.62 -11.14
N ARG A 79 0.96 15.35 -10.81
CA ARG A 79 1.99 14.46 -10.25
C ARG A 79 2.66 13.59 -11.33
N PHE A 80 1.99 13.40 -12.47
CA PHE A 80 2.43 12.58 -13.60
C PHE A 80 2.23 13.35 -14.92
N GLU A 81 2.96 14.47 -15.06
CA GLU A 81 2.83 15.40 -16.18
C GLU A 81 3.28 14.81 -17.52
N ASP A 82 4.20 13.84 -17.49
CA ASP A 82 4.72 13.17 -18.69
C ASP A 82 3.67 12.28 -19.37
N GLY A 83 2.64 11.87 -18.64
CA GLY A 83 1.49 11.15 -19.16
C GLY A 83 1.00 10.02 -18.27
N LEU A 84 -0.22 9.57 -18.59
CA LEU A 84 -0.90 8.43 -17.96
C LEU A 84 -1.85 7.79 -18.97
N THR A 85 -2.25 6.55 -18.72
CA THR A 85 -3.32 5.90 -19.48
C THR A 85 -4.45 5.50 -18.53
N GLN A 86 -5.69 5.65 -18.98
CA GLN A 86 -6.87 5.29 -18.19
C GLN A 86 -7.69 4.23 -18.90
N PHE A 87 -8.30 3.33 -18.13
CA PHE A 87 -9.22 2.32 -18.64
C PHE A 87 -10.48 2.27 -17.78
N ASP A 88 -11.59 2.00 -18.45
CA ASP A 88 -12.84 1.59 -17.82
C ASP A 88 -12.76 0.08 -17.64
N VAL A 89 -12.88 -0.41 -16.40
CA VAL A 89 -12.72 -1.83 -16.07
C VAL A 89 -13.85 -2.28 -15.13
N ASP A 90 -14.22 -3.56 -15.24
CA ASP A 90 -15.22 -4.18 -14.38
C ASP A 90 -14.51 -5.12 -13.38
N GLY A 91 -14.72 -4.87 -12.10
CA GLY A 91 -14.27 -5.71 -11.00
C GLY A 91 -15.36 -6.67 -10.53
N GLN A 92 -14.95 -7.76 -9.88
CA GLN A 92 -15.87 -8.56 -9.07
C GLN A 92 -15.11 -9.28 -7.96
N TYR A 93 -15.73 -9.38 -6.79
CA TYR A 93 -15.22 -10.15 -5.68
C TYR A 93 -16.33 -10.83 -4.90
N LEU A 94 -16.00 -11.92 -4.20
CA LEU A 94 -16.92 -12.59 -3.31
C LEU A 94 -16.78 -11.99 -1.92
N ALA A 95 -17.80 -11.28 -1.44
CA ALA A 95 -17.83 -10.72 -0.10
C ALA A 95 -17.79 -11.85 0.96
N THR A 96 -17.42 -11.50 2.19
CA THR A 96 -17.38 -12.45 3.31
C THR A 96 -18.75 -13.04 3.66
N THR A 97 -19.82 -12.36 3.26
CA THR A 97 -21.21 -12.82 3.32
C THR A 97 -21.55 -13.92 2.29
N GLY A 98 -20.66 -14.16 1.31
CA GLY A 98 -20.89 -15.06 0.18
C GLY A 98 -21.62 -14.41 -0.99
N GLU A 99 -21.86 -13.10 -0.94
CA GLU A 99 -22.44 -12.33 -2.03
C GLU A 99 -21.37 -12.01 -3.09
N LEU A 100 -21.67 -12.27 -4.37
CA LEU A 100 -20.81 -11.83 -5.48
C LEU A 100 -21.11 -10.36 -5.76
N ILE A 101 -20.15 -9.51 -5.45
CA ILE A 101 -20.23 -8.06 -5.70
C ILE A 101 -19.55 -7.79 -7.04
N HIS A 102 -20.27 -7.07 -7.90
CA HIS A 102 -19.73 -6.46 -9.10
C HIS A 102 -19.39 -5.01 -8.77
N GLU A 103 -18.25 -4.54 -9.24
CA GLU A 103 -17.76 -3.21 -8.91
C GLU A 103 -17.33 -2.52 -10.20
N ASP A 104 -18.07 -1.47 -10.58
CA ASP A 104 -17.61 -0.57 -11.62
C ASP A 104 -16.30 0.07 -11.16
N SER A 105 -15.27 0.04 -12.01
CA SER A 105 -13.92 0.41 -11.63
C SER A 105 -13.24 1.26 -12.69
N ARG A 106 -12.17 1.94 -12.27
CA ARG A 106 -11.24 2.67 -13.14
C ARG A 106 -9.83 2.17 -12.91
N LEU A 107 -9.05 2.10 -13.97
CA LEU A 107 -7.62 1.81 -13.90
C LEU A 107 -6.83 3.02 -14.38
N ILE A 108 -5.78 3.39 -13.66
CA ILE A 108 -4.73 4.28 -14.15
C ILE A 108 -3.42 3.50 -14.26
N MET A 109 -2.85 3.46 -15.45
CA MET A 109 -1.52 2.90 -15.72
C MET A 109 -0.52 4.06 -15.84
N LEU A 110 0.54 3.97 -15.03
CA LEU A 110 1.63 4.94 -14.95
C LEU A 110 2.95 4.26 -15.34
N LEU A 111 3.82 4.98 -16.02
CA LEU A 111 5.21 4.58 -16.27
C LEU A 111 6.12 5.58 -15.55
N HIS A 112 7.05 5.08 -14.73
CA HIS A 112 7.96 5.94 -13.97
C HIS A 112 9.31 5.26 -13.70
N ASP A 113 10.25 6.02 -13.15
CA ASP A 113 11.65 5.62 -12.90
C ASP A 113 11.85 4.64 -11.72
N GLY A 114 10.78 4.23 -11.04
CA GLY A 114 10.86 3.43 -9.80
C GLY A 114 11.39 4.17 -8.57
N GLY A 115 11.61 5.48 -8.63
CA GLY A 115 12.17 6.26 -7.54
C GLY A 115 11.19 6.50 -6.38
N GLN A 116 11.74 6.79 -5.20
CA GLN A 116 10.94 7.08 -4.00
C GLN A 116 9.94 8.23 -4.23
N SER A 117 10.34 9.29 -4.94
CA SER A 117 9.46 10.41 -5.24
C SER A 117 8.23 10.00 -6.05
N ALA A 118 8.37 9.06 -7.00
CA ALA A 118 7.25 8.54 -7.76
C ALA A 118 6.34 7.69 -6.87
N SER A 119 6.92 6.85 -6.00
CA SER A 119 6.13 6.07 -5.04
C SER A 119 5.35 6.96 -4.07
N ASP A 120 5.97 8.02 -3.54
CA ASP A 120 5.31 8.98 -2.64
C ASP A 120 4.16 9.71 -3.35
N ALA A 121 4.36 10.06 -4.63
CA ALA A 121 3.32 10.67 -5.45
C ALA A 121 2.14 9.71 -5.70
N ILE A 122 2.42 8.44 -5.98
CA ILE A 122 1.40 7.39 -6.13
C ILE A 122 0.61 7.21 -4.84
N ASP A 123 1.28 7.13 -3.70
CA ASP A 123 0.58 6.96 -2.42
C ASP A 123 -0.23 8.20 -2.04
N ALA A 124 0.25 9.40 -2.38
CA ALA A 124 -0.54 10.62 -2.23
C ALA A 124 -1.83 10.59 -3.07
N ILE A 125 -1.79 10.10 -4.31
CA ILE A 125 -2.97 9.92 -5.18
C ILE A 125 -3.96 8.95 -4.53
N ARG A 126 -3.46 7.82 -4.00
CA ARG A 126 -4.29 6.78 -3.38
C ARG A 126 -5.00 7.29 -2.13
N GLU A 127 -4.27 7.98 -1.25
CA GLU A 127 -4.86 8.54 -0.03
C GLU A 127 -5.81 9.69 -0.33
N GLU A 128 -5.53 10.52 -1.35
CA GLU A 128 -6.44 11.57 -1.80
C GLU A 128 -7.76 10.98 -2.34
N TYR A 129 -7.71 9.93 -3.16
CA TYR A 129 -8.90 9.24 -3.66
C TYR A 129 -9.74 8.66 -2.52
N LYS A 130 -9.09 7.95 -1.59
CA LYS A 130 -9.74 7.36 -0.41
C LYS A 130 -10.44 8.42 0.43
N ALA A 131 -9.76 9.53 0.70
CA ALA A 131 -10.34 10.62 1.48
C ALA A 131 -11.48 11.34 0.74
N ARG A 132 -11.36 11.49 -0.58
CA ARG A 132 -12.32 12.23 -1.41
C ARG A 132 -13.62 11.47 -1.67
N PHE A 133 -13.55 10.15 -1.80
CA PHE A 133 -14.69 9.30 -2.20
C PHE A 133 -15.03 8.20 -1.18
N ASP A 134 -14.53 8.32 0.05
CA ASP A 134 -14.77 7.41 1.18
C ASP A 134 -14.47 5.93 0.84
N GLN A 135 -13.32 5.70 0.20
CA GLN A 135 -12.90 4.36 -0.21
C GLN A 135 -11.99 3.72 0.83
N GLU A 136 -12.18 2.42 1.07
CA GLU A 136 -11.32 1.67 1.97
C GLU A 136 -9.90 1.50 1.41
N SER A 137 -9.78 1.32 0.09
CA SER A 137 -8.50 1.03 -0.55
C SER A 137 -8.45 1.45 -2.02
N VAL A 138 -7.22 1.59 -2.52
CA VAL A 138 -6.89 1.64 -3.95
C VAL A 138 -5.80 0.60 -4.17
N LEU A 139 -6.08 -0.39 -5.02
CA LEU A 139 -5.12 -1.47 -5.31
C LEU A 139 -3.97 -0.90 -6.13
N ARG A 140 -2.75 -1.31 -5.81
CA ARG A 140 -1.52 -0.93 -6.52
C ARG A 140 -0.76 -2.19 -6.93
N ILE A 141 -0.35 -2.26 -8.19
CA ILE A 141 0.60 -3.26 -8.70
C ILE A 141 1.78 -2.50 -9.27
N ASP A 142 3.00 -2.88 -8.88
CA ASP A 142 4.24 -2.36 -9.46
C ASP A 142 4.96 -3.50 -10.21
N GLU A 143 5.30 -3.27 -11.48
CA GLU A 143 5.97 -4.25 -12.33
C GLU A 143 7.15 -3.62 -13.10
N PRO A 144 8.36 -4.18 -13.01
CA PRO A 144 9.47 -3.79 -13.88
C PRO A 144 9.16 -4.11 -15.34
N VAL A 145 9.30 -3.13 -16.22
CA VAL A 145 9.03 -3.25 -17.67
C VAL A 145 10.12 -2.56 -18.48
N CYS A 146 10.33 -3.02 -19.72
CA CYS A 146 11.17 -2.31 -20.70
C CYS A 146 10.27 -1.43 -21.56
N VAL A 147 10.61 -0.15 -21.68
CA VAL A 147 9.80 0.86 -22.37
C VAL A 147 10.65 1.59 -23.40
N ASP A 148 10.12 1.71 -24.63
CA ASP A 148 10.70 2.50 -25.73
C ASP A 148 9.58 3.40 -26.29
N PHE A 149 9.91 4.66 -26.62
CA PHE A 149 8.94 5.69 -27.04
C PHE A 149 9.18 6.13 -28.49
#